data_AF-A0A7Z9Q0J1-F1
#
_entry.id   AF-A0A7Z9Q0J1-F1
#
_cell.length_a   1.000
_cell.length_b   1.000
_cell.length_c   1.000
_cell.angle_alpha   90.00
_cell.angle_beta   90.00
_cell.angle_gamma   90.00
#
_symmetry.space_group_name_H-M   'P 1'
#
loop_
_entity.id
_entity.type
_entity.pdbx_description
1 polymer ?
#
loop_
_entity_poly.entity_id
_entity_poly.type
_entity_poly.pdbx_seq_one_letter_code
_entity_poly.pdbx_strand_id
1 'polypeptide(L)'
;MDSIATKYWGYFVGNLWKLQWTNVHTELTQPLADKLYYLSAGITAIAVKIFKEAQKAVIGTRDERITEYLLDDVFDQICELTGDGIRVKREGRPQSSIVSYEDLFITGSENQAIQPPSGETILSGENRPARKYSQATKANIRLGDLDCPQHFEFIDKLEALSHEDNLLSRVNDIFLIREASRQALPATAFREAGVLFDGFEV
;
A
#
# COMPACT_ATOMS: atom_id res chain seq x y z
N MET A 1 -4.65 -10.66 31.39
CA MET A 1 -5.55 -10.74 30.21
C MET A 1 -4.81 -10.51 28.89
N ASP A 2 -3.49 -10.25 28.90
CA ASP A 2 -2.71 -9.87 27.70
C ASP A 2 -2.38 -11.01 26.71
N SER A 3 -2.52 -12.28 27.10
CA SER A 3 -2.06 -13.41 26.28
C SER A 3 -2.80 -13.57 24.94
N ILE A 4 -4.08 -13.19 24.87
CA ILE A 4 -4.88 -13.36 23.63
C ILE A 4 -4.54 -12.25 22.63
N ALA A 5 -4.40 -11.00 23.09
CA ALA A 5 -4.07 -9.86 22.25
C ALA A 5 -2.67 -10.00 21.63
N THR A 6 -1.67 -10.40 22.42
CA THR A 6 -0.30 -10.65 21.91
C THR A 6 -0.28 -11.78 20.89
N LYS A 7 -1.05 -12.86 21.14
CA LYS A 7 -1.14 -13.98 20.20
C LYS A 7 -1.80 -13.57 18.88
N TYR A 8 -2.93 -12.84 18.95
CA TYR A 8 -3.62 -12.32 17.76
C TYR A 8 -2.70 -11.42 16.93
N TRP A 9 -1.97 -10.51 17.58
CA TRP A 9 -1.02 -9.64 16.91
C TRP A 9 0.09 -10.42 16.19
N GLY A 10 0.69 -11.40 16.86
CA GLY A 10 1.70 -12.26 16.25
C GLY A 10 1.19 -12.98 15.00
N TYR A 11 -0.04 -13.51 15.03
CA TYR A 11 -0.67 -14.11 13.85
C TYR A 11 -0.94 -13.09 12.74
N PHE A 12 -1.42 -11.90 13.10
CA PHE A 12 -1.69 -10.83 12.14
C PHE A 12 -0.42 -10.40 11.43
N VAL A 13 0.64 -10.02 12.17
CA VAL A 13 1.90 -9.58 11.59
C VAL A 13 2.56 -10.72 10.81
N GLY A 14 2.52 -11.96 11.34
CA GLY A 14 3.07 -13.11 10.64
C GLY A 14 2.42 -13.38 9.28
N ASN A 15 1.12 -13.10 9.12
CA ASN A 15 0.47 -13.20 7.80
C ASN A 15 0.70 -11.95 6.94
N LEU A 16 0.74 -10.76 7.54
CA LEU A 16 1.06 -9.53 6.83
C LEU A 16 2.47 -9.59 6.21
N TRP A 17 3.44 -10.14 6.92
CA TRP A 17 4.84 -10.22 6.49
C TRP A 17 5.07 -11.16 5.31
N LYS A 18 4.16 -12.12 5.07
CA LYS A 18 4.17 -12.96 3.86
C LYS A 18 3.88 -12.17 2.60
N LEU A 19 3.22 -11.01 2.72
CA LEU A 19 2.86 -10.12 1.61
C LEU A 19 3.97 -9.10 1.32
N GLN A 20 5.24 -9.53 1.41
CA GLN A 20 6.39 -8.69 1.09
C GLN A 20 6.74 -8.83 -0.39
N TRP A 21 6.60 -7.74 -1.13
CA TRP A 21 6.86 -7.62 -2.57
C TRP A 21 8.24 -7.00 -2.86
N THR A 22 9.16 -7.06 -1.90
CA THR A 22 10.52 -6.58 -2.08
C THR A 22 11.43 -7.71 -2.56
N ASN A 23 12.37 -7.39 -3.42
CA ASN A 23 13.32 -8.35 -3.98
C ASN A 23 14.20 -8.98 -2.87
N VAL A 24 14.49 -8.22 -1.81
CA VAL A 24 15.23 -8.73 -0.64
C VAL A 24 14.26 -9.12 0.47
N HIS A 25 14.02 -10.42 0.61
CA HIS A 25 13.20 -10.92 1.71
C HIS A 25 13.83 -10.57 3.06
N THR A 26 13.02 -10.01 3.97
CA THR A 26 13.43 -9.70 5.33
C THR A 26 12.61 -10.56 6.27
N GLU A 27 13.27 -11.40 7.06
CA GLU A 27 12.58 -12.25 8.03
C GLU A 27 11.90 -11.41 9.11
N LEU A 28 10.70 -11.84 9.53
CA LEU A 28 9.99 -11.20 10.63
C LEU A 28 10.72 -11.47 11.95
N THR A 29 11.34 -10.43 12.51
CA THR A 29 11.95 -10.49 13.84
C THR A 29 11.00 -9.90 14.89
N GLN A 30 11.16 -10.32 16.15
CA GLN A 30 10.36 -9.78 17.26
C GLN A 30 10.47 -8.24 17.37
N PRO A 31 11.65 -7.61 17.24
CA PRO A 31 11.77 -6.15 17.23
C PRO A 31 10.93 -5.48 16.15
N LEU A 32 10.90 -6.02 14.92
CA LEU A 32 10.07 -5.48 13.84
C LEU A 32 8.58 -5.60 14.14
N ALA A 33 8.15 -6.74 14.70
CA ALA A 33 6.76 -6.97 15.09
C ALA A 33 6.31 -6.00 16.21
N ASP A 34 7.17 -5.80 17.21
CA ASP A 34 6.94 -4.89 18.34
C ASP A 34 6.96 -3.44 17.88
N LYS A 35 7.87 -3.09 16.97
CA LYS A 35 7.95 -1.77 16.35
C LYS A 35 6.67 -1.42 15.60
N LEU A 36 6.19 -2.36 14.78
CA LEU A 36 4.96 -2.17 14.02
C LEU A 36 3.74 -2.06 14.96
N TYR A 37 3.72 -2.82 16.06
CA TYR A 37 2.68 -2.71 17.09
C TYR A 37 2.68 -1.32 17.73
N TYR A 38 3.87 -0.86 18.12
CA TYR A 38 4.09 0.43 18.74
C TYR A 38 3.66 1.59 17.83
N LEU A 39 4.11 1.59 16.56
CA LEU A 39 3.78 2.65 15.61
C LEU A 39 2.29 2.66 15.24
N SER A 40 1.67 1.49 15.13
CA SER A 40 0.24 1.39 14.81
C SER A 40 -0.69 1.57 16.03
N ALA A 41 -0.15 1.67 17.24
CA ALA A 41 -0.91 1.60 18.49
C ALA A 41 -1.88 0.39 18.53
N GLY A 42 -1.46 -0.74 17.96
CA GLY A 42 -2.23 -1.99 17.82
C GLY A 42 -3.36 -1.96 16.79
N ILE A 43 -3.50 -0.89 16.00
CA ILE A 43 -4.55 -0.79 14.97
C ILE A 43 -4.05 -1.46 13.68
N THR A 44 -4.67 -2.59 13.32
CA THR A 44 -4.29 -3.39 12.14
C THR A 44 -4.31 -2.58 10.84
N ALA A 45 -5.31 -1.73 10.62
CA ALA A 45 -5.40 -0.89 9.42
C ALA A 45 -4.22 0.07 9.27
N ILE A 46 -3.73 0.64 10.39
CA ILE A 46 -2.55 1.52 10.39
C ILE A 46 -1.29 0.70 10.13
N ALA A 47 -1.18 -0.48 10.74
CA ALA A 47 -0.06 -1.39 10.50
C ALA A 47 0.06 -1.80 9.02
N VAL A 48 -1.06 -2.15 8.38
CA VAL A 48 -1.11 -2.42 6.93
C VAL A 48 -0.65 -1.21 6.13
N LYS A 49 -1.11 0.00 6.50
CA LYS A 49 -0.72 1.25 5.81
C LYS A 49 0.78 1.51 5.93
N ILE A 50 1.35 1.40 7.14
CA ILE A 50 2.79 1.55 7.37
C ILE A 50 3.57 0.52 6.55
N PHE A 51 3.17 -0.76 6.60
CA PHE A 51 3.87 -1.82 5.87
C PHE A 51 3.84 -1.62 4.34
N LYS A 52 2.68 -1.23 3.80
CA LYS A 52 2.53 -0.91 2.37
C LYS A 52 3.41 0.27 1.95
N GLU A 53 3.42 1.35 2.73
CA GLU A 53 4.22 2.53 2.40
C GLU A 53 5.72 2.27 2.57
N ALA A 54 6.12 1.45 3.55
CA ALA A 54 7.51 0.99 3.70
C ALA A 54 8.00 0.21 2.48
N GLN A 55 7.19 -0.73 1.98
CA GLN A 55 7.52 -1.45 0.74
C GLN A 55 7.65 -0.49 -0.44
N LYS A 56 6.70 0.43 -0.63
CA LYS A 56 6.76 1.42 -1.71
C LYS A 56 8.00 2.32 -1.66
N ALA A 57 8.49 2.63 -0.46
CA ALA A 57 9.67 3.47 -0.26
C ALA A 57 10.98 2.77 -0.66
N VAL A 58 11.04 1.43 -0.53
CA VAL A 58 12.25 0.65 -0.82
C VAL A 58 12.22 -0.06 -2.18
N ILE A 59 11.04 -0.31 -2.75
CA ILE A 59 10.90 -0.90 -4.09
C ILE A 59 11.60 0.00 -5.12
N GLY A 60 12.45 -0.61 -5.96
CA GLY A 60 13.26 0.08 -6.97
C GLY A 60 14.51 0.76 -6.41
N THR A 61 14.83 0.53 -5.13
CA THR A 61 16.14 0.88 -4.56
C THR A 61 17.08 -0.32 -4.60
N ARG A 62 18.38 -0.10 -4.39
CA ARG A 62 19.37 -1.19 -4.37
C ARG A 62 19.23 -2.15 -3.20
N ASP A 63 18.71 -1.65 -2.07
CA ASP A 63 18.56 -2.43 -0.85
C ASP A 63 17.09 -2.38 -0.42
N GLU A 64 16.32 -3.38 -0.84
CA GLU A 64 14.88 -3.42 -0.60
C GLU A 64 14.49 -4.05 0.76
N ARG A 65 15.37 -3.92 1.76
CA ARG A 65 15.15 -4.47 3.11
C ARG A 65 14.25 -3.56 3.94
N ILE A 66 13.33 -4.18 4.67
CA ILE A 66 12.48 -3.47 5.63
C ILE A 66 13.22 -3.40 6.97
N THR A 67 13.57 -2.19 7.41
CA THR A 67 14.27 -1.95 8.68
C THR A 67 13.40 -1.19 9.67
N GLU A 68 13.72 -1.25 10.97
CA GLU A 68 13.00 -0.47 11.98
C GLU A 68 13.06 1.05 11.71
N TYR A 69 14.20 1.53 11.22
CA TYR A 69 14.38 2.94 10.83
C TYR A 69 13.45 3.35 9.69
N LEU A 70 13.29 2.48 8.69
CA LEU A 70 12.34 2.71 7.60
C LEU A 70 10.91 2.80 8.10
N LEU A 71 10.51 1.94 9.05
CA LEU A 71 9.18 1.98 9.64
C LEU A 71 8.93 3.30 10.38
N ASP A 72 9.93 3.82 11.10
CA ASP A 72 9.86 5.14 11.75
C ASP A 72 9.70 6.28 10.74
N ASP A 73 10.57 6.30 9.71
CA ASP A 73 10.58 7.36 8.69
C ASP A 73 9.24 7.42 7.95
N VAL A 74 8.72 6.27 7.53
CA VAL A 74 7.43 6.15 6.86
C VAL A 74 6.27 6.51 7.78
N PHE A 75 6.35 6.15 9.05
CA PHE A 75 5.33 6.55 10.02
C PHE A 75 5.27 8.06 10.18
N ASP A 76 6.42 8.73 10.27
CA ASP A 76 6.48 10.18 10.36
C ASP A 76 5.87 10.85 9.12
N GLN A 77 6.16 10.34 7.92
CA GLN A 77 5.53 10.79 6.68
C GLN A 77 4.00 10.57 6.68
N ILE A 78 3.52 9.42 7.18
CA ILE A 78 2.08 9.15 7.30
C ILE A 78 1.43 10.12 8.29
N CYS A 79 2.07 10.41 9.41
CA CYS A 79 1.57 11.33 10.44
C CYS A 79 1.54 12.78 9.97
N GLU A 80 2.56 13.24 9.23
CA GLU A 80 2.53 14.56 8.58
C GLU A 80 1.30 14.72 7.67
N LEU A 81 0.89 13.63 7.01
CA LEU A 81 -0.28 13.62 6.12
C LEU A 81 -1.61 13.38 6.85
N THR A 82 -1.59 12.69 7.99
CA THR A 82 -2.76 12.22 8.75
C THR A 82 -2.98 13.01 10.05
N GLY A 83 -2.36 14.20 10.19
CA GLY A 83 -2.59 15.18 11.27
C GLY A 83 -2.71 14.59 12.68
N ASP A 84 -1.59 14.39 13.38
CA ASP A 84 -1.41 14.22 14.84
C ASP A 84 -2.24 13.18 15.64
N GLY A 85 -3.37 12.65 15.17
CA GLY A 85 -4.28 11.79 15.95
C GLY A 85 -3.66 10.46 16.39
N ILE A 86 -2.77 9.88 15.57
CA ILE A 86 -2.07 8.63 15.90
C ILE A 86 -0.96 8.89 16.93
N ARG A 87 -0.24 10.02 16.80
CA ARG A 87 0.77 10.46 17.78
C ARG A 87 0.13 10.75 19.14
N VAL A 88 -1.06 11.35 19.16
CA VAL A 88 -1.82 11.63 20.38
C VAL A 88 -2.24 10.35 21.12
N LYS A 89 -2.78 9.34 20.40
CA LYS A 89 -3.12 8.04 21.00
C LYS A 89 -1.88 7.32 21.55
N ARG A 90 -0.74 7.44 20.86
CA ARG A 90 0.56 6.87 21.26
C ARG A 90 1.15 7.57 22.50
N GLU A 91 1.06 8.89 22.58
CA GLU A 91 1.65 9.71 23.65
C GLU A 91 0.73 9.91 24.87
N GLY A 92 -0.52 9.43 24.81
CA GLY A 92 -1.49 9.59 25.90
C GLY A 92 -1.90 11.05 26.15
N ARG A 93 -1.79 11.92 25.14
CA ARG A 93 -2.19 13.33 25.25
C ARG A 93 -3.73 13.48 25.21
N PRO A 94 -4.30 14.50 25.86
CA PRO A 94 -5.75 14.70 25.87
C PRO A 94 -6.30 14.95 24.46
N GLN A 95 -7.39 14.24 24.15
CA GLN A 95 -8.15 14.23 22.89
C GLN A 95 -8.61 15.63 22.42
N SER A 96 -8.62 16.63 23.30
CA SER A 96 -9.10 18.00 23.07
C SER A 96 -8.25 18.85 22.11
N SER A 97 -7.13 18.32 21.62
CA SER A 97 -6.24 19.00 20.66
C SER A 97 -6.47 18.59 19.20
N ILE A 98 -7.44 17.72 18.93
CA ILE A 98 -7.69 17.16 17.60
C ILE A 98 -8.75 17.98 16.86
N VAL A 99 -8.37 18.54 15.70
CA VAL A 99 -9.33 18.93 14.65
C VAL A 99 -9.49 17.73 13.72
N SER A 100 -10.66 17.09 13.80
CA SER A 100 -11.29 16.16 12.86
C SER A 100 -10.56 14.86 12.50
N TYR A 101 -10.95 13.76 13.17
CA TYR A 101 -10.96 12.40 12.62
C TYR A 101 -12.10 11.60 13.28
N GLU A 102 -13.35 11.94 13.00
CA GLU A 102 -14.52 11.18 13.49
C GLU A 102 -14.60 9.78 12.86
N ASP A 103 -14.04 9.57 11.67
CA ASP A 103 -14.13 8.28 10.95
C ASP A 103 -13.15 7.19 11.45
N LEU A 104 -12.13 7.55 12.24
CA LEU A 104 -11.12 6.60 12.74
C LEU A 104 -11.51 5.92 14.05
N PHE A 105 -12.57 6.41 14.70
CA PHE A 105 -13.08 5.87 15.94
C PHE A 105 -14.49 5.36 15.69
N ILE A 106 -14.70 4.05 15.78
CA ILE A 106 -16.05 3.50 15.92
C ILE A 106 -16.53 3.97 17.29
N THR A 107 -17.19 5.12 17.35
CA THR A 107 -17.92 5.53 18.55
C THR A 107 -19.12 4.62 18.64
N GLY A 108 -19.06 3.64 19.53
CA GLY A 108 -20.24 2.87 19.91
C GLY A 108 -21.27 3.83 20.52
N SER A 109 -22.22 4.27 19.70
CA SER A 109 -23.50 4.78 20.19
C SER A 109 -24.61 4.08 19.40
N GLU A 110 -25.25 3.15 20.11
CA GLU A 110 -26.46 2.48 19.68
C GLU A 110 -27.54 3.51 19.30
N ASN A 111 -28.33 3.16 18.28
CA ASN A 111 -29.67 3.69 18.00
C ASN A 111 -29.82 5.18 17.62
N GLN A 112 -29.42 5.57 16.41
CA GLN A 112 -30.17 6.59 15.64
C GLN A 112 -30.24 6.21 14.16
N ALA A 113 -31.45 6.27 13.60
CA ALA A 113 -31.78 5.83 12.27
C ALA A 113 -31.02 6.62 11.19
N ILE A 114 -30.36 5.89 10.28
CA ILE A 114 -29.75 6.45 9.07
C ILE A 114 -30.88 6.96 8.16
N GLN A 115 -31.00 8.28 8.03
CA GLN A 115 -31.69 8.87 6.89
C GLN A 115 -30.69 8.96 5.73
N PRO A 116 -31.05 8.56 4.50
CA PRO A 116 -30.17 8.73 3.35
C PRO A 116 -29.98 10.23 3.07
N PRO A 117 -28.75 10.73 2.89
CA PRO A 117 -28.54 12.10 2.45
C PRO A 117 -29.08 12.25 1.04
N SER A 118 -30.15 13.03 0.93
CA SER A 118 -30.69 13.56 -0.30
C SER A 118 -29.72 14.56 -0.94
N GLY A 119 -29.43 14.38 -2.23
CA GLY A 119 -28.86 15.42 -3.08
C GLY A 119 -27.40 15.18 -3.48
N GLU A 120 -27.22 14.97 -4.78
CA GLU A 120 -25.94 14.91 -5.49
C GLU A 120 -24.96 15.99 -5.01
N THR A 121 -23.79 15.58 -4.52
CA THR A 121 -22.58 16.41 -4.59
C THR A 121 -21.56 15.65 -5.41
N ILE A 122 -21.52 16.00 -6.69
CA ILE A 122 -20.45 15.67 -7.62
C ILE A 122 -19.15 16.14 -6.96
N LEU A 123 -18.25 15.21 -6.62
CA LEU A 123 -16.88 15.54 -6.22
C LEU A 123 -16.16 16.08 -7.45
N SER A 124 -16.29 17.37 -7.71
CA SER A 124 -15.47 18.11 -8.66
C SER A 124 -14.02 17.98 -8.23
N GLY A 125 -13.18 17.50 -9.15
CA GLY A 125 -11.74 17.42 -8.98
C GLY A 125 -11.15 18.82 -8.80
N GLU A 126 -11.05 19.26 -7.55
CA GLU A 126 -10.28 20.43 -7.20
C GLU A 126 -8.81 20.02 -6.97
N ASN A 127 -7.97 20.61 -7.81
CA ASN A 127 -6.51 20.72 -7.73
C ASN A 127 -5.89 20.23 -6.41
N ARG A 128 -5.46 18.97 -6.37
CA ARG A 128 -4.47 18.53 -5.39
C ARG A 128 -3.15 19.20 -5.76
N PRO A 129 -2.56 20.07 -4.91
CA PRO A 129 -1.24 20.61 -5.19
C PRO A 129 -0.26 19.43 -5.30
N ALA A 130 0.52 19.40 -6.39
CA ALA A 130 1.62 18.46 -6.57
C ALA A 130 2.55 18.59 -5.35
N ARG A 131 2.46 17.63 -4.44
CA ARG A 131 3.07 17.74 -3.11
C ARG A 131 4.56 17.44 -3.23
N LYS A 132 5.38 18.40 -2.82
CA LYS A 132 6.84 18.31 -2.81
C LYS A 132 7.24 17.25 -1.77
N TYR A 133 7.64 16.08 -2.26
CA TYR A 133 8.34 15.06 -1.49
C TYR A 133 9.48 15.71 -0.70
N SER A 134 9.46 15.56 0.63
CA SER A 134 10.57 15.94 1.51
C SER A 134 11.82 15.19 1.04
N GLN A 135 12.90 15.94 0.85
CA GLN A 135 14.15 15.51 0.21
C GLN A 135 15.02 14.63 1.14
N ALA A 136 14.45 13.61 1.76
CA ALA A 136 15.25 12.56 2.39
C ALA A 136 15.60 11.54 1.30
N THR A 137 16.80 11.72 0.72
CA THR A 137 17.50 10.81 -0.20
C THR A 137 16.59 10.13 -1.23
N LYS A 138 16.29 10.83 -2.34
CA LYS A 138 15.89 10.15 -3.58
C LYS A 138 17.02 9.21 -4.01
N ALA A 139 17.05 8.00 -3.45
CA ALA A 139 17.43 6.85 -4.26
C ALA A 139 16.60 6.98 -5.53
N ASN A 140 17.23 6.93 -6.70
CA ASN A 140 16.53 6.98 -7.97
C ASN A 140 15.61 5.76 -8.04
N ILE A 141 14.41 5.84 -7.46
CA ILE A 141 13.39 4.82 -7.54
C ILE A 141 13.05 4.72 -9.02
N ARG A 142 13.62 3.71 -9.67
CA ARG A 142 13.30 3.38 -11.07
C ARG A 142 12.00 2.61 -11.03
N LEU A 143 10.90 3.36 -11.06
CA LEU A 143 9.58 2.75 -11.14
C LEU A 143 9.49 1.97 -12.46
N GLY A 144 9.34 0.65 -12.37
CA GLY A 144 9.36 -0.24 -13.54
C GLY A 144 10.77 -0.69 -13.97
N ASP A 145 11.71 -0.81 -13.03
CA ASP A 145 13.01 -1.43 -13.30
C ASP A 145 12.85 -2.91 -13.67
N LEU A 146 12.98 -3.23 -14.95
CA LEU A 146 12.84 -4.59 -15.48
C LEU A 146 13.99 -5.50 -15.05
N ASP A 147 15.12 -4.91 -14.64
CA ASP A 147 16.30 -5.64 -14.15
C ASP A 147 16.13 -6.07 -12.68
N CYS A 148 15.10 -5.59 -11.99
CA CYS A 148 14.81 -5.90 -10.59
C CYS A 148 13.40 -6.51 -10.43
N PRO A 149 13.17 -7.75 -10.93
CA PRO A 149 11.90 -8.44 -10.75
C PRO A 149 11.59 -8.65 -9.26
N GLN A 150 10.44 -8.16 -8.82
CA GLN A 150 10.03 -8.18 -7.40
C GLN A 150 9.55 -9.57 -6.93
N HIS A 151 9.09 -10.42 -7.85
CA HIS A 151 8.50 -11.72 -7.51
C HIS A 151 8.96 -12.81 -8.48
N PHE A 152 9.21 -14.00 -7.93
CA PHE A 152 9.77 -15.15 -8.66
C PHE A 152 8.92 -15.56 -9.88
N GLU A 153 7.61 -15.44 -9.78
CA GLU A 153 6.67 -15.75 -10.88
C GLU A 153 6.91 -14.92 -12.15
N PHE A 154 7.53 -13.75 -12.02
CA PHE A 154 7.79 -12.86 -13.13
C PHE A 154 9.25 -12.90 -13.60
N ILE A 155 10.16 -13.52 -12.84
CA ILE A 155 11.60 -13.53 -13.15
C ILE A 155 11.85 -14.10 -14.54
N ASP A 156 11.41 -15.33 -14.82
CA ASP A 156 11.68 -16.00 -16.09
C ASP A 156 11.12 -15.22 -17.29
N LYS A 157 9.94 -14.61 -17.13
CA LYS A 157 9.29 -13.83 -18.20
C LYS A 157 9.98 -12.49 -18.41
N LEU A 158 10.39 -11.82 -17.35
CA LEU A 158 11.08 -10.53 -17.42
C LEU A 158 12.50 -10.72 -17.98
N GLU A 159 13.20 -11.77 -17.57
CA GLU A 159 14.50 -12.13 -18.13
C GLU A 159 14.39 -12.49 -19.62
N ALA A 160 13.37 -13.25 -20.02
CA ALA A 160 13.13 -13.52 -21.44
C ALA A 160 12.87 -12.23 -22.24
N LEU A 161 12.14 -11.27 -21.66
CA LEU A 161 11.87 -9.97 -22.29
C LEU A 161 13.10 -9.06 -22.34
N SER A 162 14.00 -9.13 -21.35
CA SER A 162 15.20 -8.27 -21.30
C SER A 162 16.22 -8.64 -22.39
N HIS A 163 16.24 -9.91 -22.82
CA HIS A 163 17.14 -10.42 -23.86
C HIS A 163 16.57 -10.31 -25.28
N GLU A 164 15.36 -9.78 -25.44
CA GLU A 164 14.71 -9.60 -26.74
C GLU A 164 15.12 -8.30 -27.43
N ASP A 165 15.63 -8.40 -28.65
CA ASP A 165 16.09 -7.24 -29.43
C ASP A 165 14.91 -6.39 -29.99
N ASN A 166 13.72 -6.97 -30.14
CA ASN A 166 12.57 -6.31 -30.75
C ASN A 166 11.23 -6.58 -30.06
N LEU A 167 11.02 -5.88 -28.94
CA LEU A 167 9.77 -5.92 -28.16
C LEU A 167 8.53 -5.50 -28.96
N LEU A 168 8.67 -4.56 -29.90
CA LEU A 168 7.56 -4.06 -30.70
C LEU A 168 6.90 -5.17 -31.54
N SER A 169 7.70 -6.15 -31.99
CA SER A 169 7.20 -7.29 -32.76
C SER A 169 6.27 -8.20 -31.95
N ARG A 170 6.34 -8.15 -30.62
CA ARG A 170 5.51 -8.94 -29.70
C ARG A 170 4.23 -8.23 -29.27
N VAL A 171 4.10 -6.94 -29.55
CA VAL A 171 2.87 -6.20 -29.27
C VAL A 171 1.87 -6.46 -30.39
N ASN A 172 0.94 -7.40 -30.14
CA ASN A 172 -0.09 -7.78 -31.11
C ASN A 172 -0.99 -6.58 -31.50
N ASP A 173 -1.35 -5.75 -30.52
CA ASP A 173 -2.19 -4.58 -30.73
C ASP A 173 -1.79 -3.43 -29.79
N ILE A 174 -1.27 -2.36 -30.39
CA ILE A 174 -0.82 -1.15 -29.69
C ILE A 174 -2.02 -0.31 -29.20
N PHE A 175 -3.17 -0.41 -29.87
CA PHE A 175 -4.34 0.41 -29.59
C PHE A 175 -5.34 -0.26 -28.65
N LEU A 176 -5.16 -1.54 -28.32
CA LEU A 176 -6.06 -2.33 -27.47
C LEU A 176 -6.57 -1.57 -26.24
N ILE A 177 -5.68 -0.94 -25.46
CA ILE A 177 -6.07 -0.20 -24.24
C ILE A 177 -6.98 0.99 -24.59
N ARG A 178 -6.66 1.71 -25.67
CA ARG A 178 -7.41 2.88 -26.13
C ARG A 178 -8.77 2.50 -26.73
N GLU A 179 -8.84 1.35 -27.38
CA GLU A 179 -10.08 0.82 -27.93
C GLU A 179 -10.99 0.26 -26.84
N ALA A 180 -10.42 -0.54 -25.93
CA ALA A 180 -11.14 -1.07 -24.77
C ALA A 180 -11.73 0.05 -23.89
N SER A 181 -11.03 1.19 -23.73
CA SER A 181 -11.53 2.32 -22.94
C SER A 181 -12.79 2.99 -23.52
N ARG A 182 -13.07 2.80 -24.82
CA ARG A 182 -14.26 3.34 -25.49
C ARG A 182 -15.46 2.40 -25.41
N GLN A 183 -15.25 1.15 -25.00
CA GLN A 183 -16.30 0.16 -24.88
C GLN A 183 -17.00 0.28 -23.52
N ALA A 184 -18.26 -0.16 -23.45
CA ALA A 184 -19.02 -0.18 -22.21
C ALA A 184 -18.45 -1.17 -21.17
N LEU A 185 -17.77 -2.24 -21.62
CA LEU A 185 -17.18 -3.28 -20.78
C LEU A 185 -15.71 -3.55 -21.21
N PRO A 186 -14.74 -2.75 -20.76
CA PRO A 186 -13.34 -2.91 -21.16
C PRO A 186 -12.74 -4.28 -20.81
N ALA A 187 -13.22 -4.91 -19.72
CA ALA A 187 -12.72 -6.20 -19.26
C ALA A 187 -12.99 -7.35 -20.25
N THR A 188 -14.08 -7.29 -21.02
CA THR A 188 -14.38 -8.32 -22.03
C THR A 188 -13.42 -8.20 -23.21
N ALA A 189 -13.12 -6.98 -23.66
CA ALA A 189 -12.13 -6.74 -24.72
C ALA A 189 -10.73 -7.25 -24.33
N PHE A 190 -10.30 -7.01 -23.10
CA PHE A 190 -9.01 -7.52 -22.62
C PHE A 190 -8.99 -9.05 -22.48
N ARG A 191 -10.13 -9.67 -22.18
CA ARG A 191 -10.27 -11.14 -22.12
C ARG A 191 -10.20 -11.77 -23.51
N GLU A 192 -10.90 -11.19 -24.48
CA GLU A 192 -10.86 -11.63 -25.89
C GLU A 192 -9.45 -11.48 -26.48
N ALA A 193 -8.74 -10.41 -26.11
CA ALA A 193 -7.35 -10.20 -26.49
C ALA A 193 -6.35 -11.10 -25.72
N GLY A 194 -6.81 -11.92 -24.77
CA GLY A 194 -5.96 -12.80 -23.96
C GLY A 194 -5.01 -12.05 -23.01
N VAL A 195 -5.29 -10.79 -22.71
CA VAL A 195 -4.47 -9.93 -21.83
C VAL A 195 -4.94 -10.01 -20.38
N LEU A 196 -6.23 -10.25 -20.15
CA LEU A 196 -6.79 -10.38 -18.80
C LEU A 196 -6.66 -11.82 -18.31
N PHE A 197 -5.90 -12.02 -17.22
CA PHE A 197 -5.73 -13.34 -16.60
C PHE A 197 -6.78 -13.53 -15.49
N ASP A 198 -7.61 -14.57 -15.63
CA ASP A 198 -8.65 -14.92 -14.68
C ASP A 198 -8.12 -15.99 -13.71
N GLY A 199 -7.47 -15.54 -12.65
CA GLY A 199 -7.26 -16.33 -11.44
C GLY A 199 -5.96 -17.13 -11.34
N PHE A 200 -5.28 -16.92 -10.21
CA PHE A 200 -4.53 -17.96 -9.53
C PHE A 200 -5.53 -18.98 -8.99
N GLU A 201 -5.54 -20.19 -9.52
CA GLU A 201 -6.05 -21.33 -8.75
C GLU A 201 -5.07 -21.57 -7.60
N VAL A 202 -5.53 -21.35 -6.36
CA VAL A 202 -4.80 -21.67 -5.12
C VAL A 202 -5.05 -23.13 -4.76
#